data_AF-A0A2U1YDQ3-F1
#
_entry.id   AF-A0A2U1YDQ3-F1
#
_cell.length_a   1.000
_cell.length_b   1.000
_cell.length_c   1.000
_cell.angle_alpha   90.00
_cell.angle_beta   90.00
_cell.angle_gamma   90.00
#
_symmetry.space_group_name_H-M   'P 1'
#
loop_
_entity.id
_entity.type
_entity.pdbx_description
1 polymer ?
#
loop_
_entity_poly.entity_id
_entity_poly.type
_entity_poly.pdbx_seq_one_letter_code
_entity_poly.pdbx_strand_id
1 'polypeptide(L)'
;MAASPETVKKLKGLGLDVVVESGAGLGSSITDAAYEAAGAAIAADEASALADADIVLKVQRPLIAGEGDVDELALIRKGALLFAILNPHNSRDHV
;
A
#
# COMPACT_ATOMS: atom_id res chain seq x y z
N MET A 1 3.11 -6.89 5.04
CA MET A 1 2.83 -5.69 5.86
C MET A 1 3.88 -4.63 5.62
N ALA A 2 3.50 -3.49 5.04
CA ALA A 2 4.42 -2.39 4.70
C ALA A 2 4.46 -1.27 5.76
N ALA A 3 3.41 -1.14 6.58
CA ALA A 3 3.33 -0.16 7.65
C ALA A 3 2.69 -0.79 8.90
N SER A 4 3.11 -0.35 10.08
CA SER A 4 2.47 -0.69 11.37
C SER A 4 1.61 0.47 11.86
N PRO A 5 0.66 0.27 12.80
CA PRO A 5 -0.13 1.36 13.39
C PRO A 5 0.72 2.48 14.00
N GLU A 6 1.90 2.15 14.56
CA GLU A 6 2.85 3.17 15.04
C GLU A 6 3.42 4.02 13.89
N THR A 7 3.69 3.40 12.74
CA THR A 7 4.15 4.10 11.54
C THR A 7 3.04 5.00 11.00
N VAL A 8 1.79 4.51 10.96
CA VAL A 8 0.62 5.31 10.59
C VAL A 8 0.49 6.56 11.47
N LYS A 9 0.58 6.41 12.80
CA LYS A 9 0.53 7.55 13.73
C LYS A 9 1.60 8.60 13.44
N LYS A 10 2.83 8.17 13.13
CA LYS A 10 3.94 9.08 12.78
C LYS A 10 3.66 9.81 11.46
N LEU A 11 3.18 9.11 10.44
CA LEU A 11 2.84 9.71 9.14
C LEU A 11 1.68 10.71 9.27
N LYS A 12 0.62 10.35 10.00
CA LYS A 12 -0.47 11.28 10.34
C LYS A 12 0.06 12.51 11.10
N GLY A 13 0.97 12.30 12.06
CA GLY A 13 1.61 13.39 12.81
C GLY A 13 2.49 14.33 11.97
N LEU A 14 3.02 13.84 10.84
CA LEU A 14 3.73 14.65 9.85
C LEU A 14 2.78 15.38 8.88
N GLY A 15 1.46 15.20 9.02
CA GLY A 15 0.45 15.85 8.19
C GLY A 15 0.07 15.08 6.93
N LEU A 16 0.53 13.83 6.77
CA LEU A 16 0.09 12.99 5.66
C LEU A 16 -1.29 12.41 5.93
N ASP A 17 -2.04 12.12 4.87
CA ASP A 17 -3.16 11.20 4.96
C ASP A 17 -2.69 9.77 4.68
N VAL A 18 -3.26 8.80 5.39
CA VAL A 18 -2.82 7.41 5.32
C VAL A 18 -4.03 6.55 5.06
N VAL A 19 -4.01 5.86 3.92
CA VAL A 19 -5.03 4.90 3.52
C VAL A 19 -4.43 3.51 3.59
N VAL A 20 -5.16 2.56 4.16
CA VAL A 20 -4.78 1.16 4.27
C VAL A 20 -5.89 0.31 3.66
N GLU A 21 -5.54 -0.62 2.79
CA GLU A 21 -6.50 -1.60 2.25
C GLU A 21 -7.01 -2.52 3.39
N SER A 22 -8.31 -2.79 3.39
CA SER A 22 -8.91 -3.72 4.32
C SER A 22 -8.23 -5.09 4.25
N GLY A 23 -7.83 -5.62 5.40
CA GLY A 23 -7.17 -6.91 5.48
C GLY A 23 -5.66 -6.88 5.26
N ALA A 24 -5.05 -5.77 4.85
CA ALA A 24 -3.61 -5.68 4.57
C ALA A 24 -2.72 -6.00 5.78
N GLY A 25 -3.24 -5.81 7.00
CA GLY A 25 -2.55 -6.13 8.25
C GLY A 25 -2.77 -7.54 8.79
N LEU A 26 -3.76 -8.28 8.28
CA LEU A 26 -4.18 -9.56 8.88
C LEU A 26 -3.06 -10.60 8.88
N GLY A 27 -2.25 -10.61 7.81
CA GLY A 27 -1.07 -11.47 7.69
C GLY A 27 0.04 -11.19 8.72
N SER A 28 -0.04 -10.12 9.50
CA SER A 28 0.84 -9.91 10.67
C SER A 28 0.06 -9.54 11.94
N SER A 29 -1.16 -10.07 12.05
CA SER A 29 -2.00 -9.98 13.25
C SER A 29 -2.40 -8.55 13.65
N ILE A 30 -2.51 -7.64 12.68
CA ILE A 30 -2.98 -6.28 12.88
C ILE A 30 -4.32 -6.12 12.17
N THR A 31 -5.34 -5.75 12.94
CA THR A 31 -6.69 -5.56 12.41
C THR A 31 -6.86 -4.19 11.78
N ASP A 32 -7.84 -4.04 10.88
CA ASP A 32 -8.19 -2.77 10.26
C ASP A 32 -8.55 -1.71 11.33
N ALA A 33 -9.29 -2.13 12.36
CA ALA A 33 -9.60 -1.28 13.52
C ALA A 33 -8.34 -0.73 14.24
N ALA A 34 -7.22 -1.45 14.23
CA ALA A 34 -5.97 -0.95 14.81
C ALA A 34 -5.33 0.15 13.95
N TYR A 35 -5.50 0.10 12.63
CA TYR A 35 -5.10 1.17 11.72
C TYR A 35 -6.03 2.38 11.80
N GLU A 36 -7.34 2.16 11.89
CA GLU A 36 -8.33 3.23 12.11
C GLU A 36 -8.06 3.98 13.41
N ALA A 37 -7.81 3.24 14.51
CA ALA A 37 -7.42 3.82 15.80
C ALA A 37 -6.07 4.56 15.74
N ALA A 38 -5.22 4.27 14.76
CA ALA A 38 -3.99 5.00 14.47
C ALA A 38 -4.20 6.23 13.58
N GLY A 39 -5.42 6.43 13.05
CA GLY A 39 -5.81 7.56 12.21
C GLY A 39 -5.70 7.32 10.71
N ALA A 40 -5.53 6.06 10.27
CA ALA A 40 -5.65 5.71 8.86
C ALA A 40 -7.12 5.58 8.44
N ALA A 41 -7.41 5.87 7.17
CA ALA A 41 -8.64 5.48 6.53
C ALA A 41 -8.50 4.06 5.97
N ILE A 42 -9.59 3.28 5.99
CA ILE A 42 -9.61 1.93 5.42
C ILE A 42 -10.29 1.97 4.05
N ALA A 43 -9.58 1.51 3.02
CA ALA A 43 -10.11 1.30 1.68
C ALA A 43 -10.68 -0.12 1.55
N ALA A 44 -11.75 -0.29 0.79
CA ALA A 44 -12.39 -1.59 0.60
C ALA A 44 -11.57 -2.56 -0.27
N ASP A 45 -10.74 -2.02 -1.16
CA ASP A 45 -10.00 -2.78 -2.18
C ASP A 45 -8.72 -2.03 -2.60
N GLU A 46 -7.82 -2.77 -3.25
CA GLU A 46 -6.53 -2.30 -3.76
C GLU A 46 -6.66 -1.08 -4.67
N ALA A 47 -7.67 -1.06 -5.54
CA ALA A 47 -7.91 0.06 -6.45
C ALA A 47 -8.28 1.34 -5.71
N SER A 48 -9.16 1.24 -4.72
CA SER A 48 -9.55 2.37 -3.88
C SER A 48 -8.37 2.87 -3.01
N ALA A 49 -7.48 1.98 -2.58
CA ALA A 49 -6.29 2.35 -1.81
C ALA A 49 -5.24 3.08 -2.67
N LEU A 50 -5.09 2.69 -3.93
CA LEU A 50 -4.05 3.20 -4.84
C LEU A 50 -4.49 4.43 -5.65
N ALA A 51 -5.79 4.61 -5.90
CA ALA A 51 -6.30 5.60 -6.86
C ALA A 51 -5.89 7.05 -6.58
N ASP A 52 -5.82 7.47 -5.31
CA ASP A 52 -5.41 8.83 -4.91
C ASP A 52 -4.05 8.86 -4.19
N ALA A 53 -3.29 7.76 -4.21
CA ALA A 53 -2.04 7.68 -3.49
C ALA A 53 -0.91 8.44 -4.22
N ASP A 54 -0.35 9.45 -3.57
CA ASP A 54 0.91 10.09 -3.99
C ASP A 54 2.15 9.28 -3.59
N ILE A 55 2.02 8.49 -2.52
CA ILE A 55 3.07 7.63 -1.99
C ILE A 55 2.48 6.25 -1.75
N VAL A 56 3.06 5.23 -2.37
CA VAL A 56 2.64 3.83 -2.23
C VAL A 56 3.73 3.07 -1.47
N LEU A 57 3.37 2.55 -0.29
CA LEU A 57 4.26 1.72 0.51
C LEU A 57 3.86 0.26 0.37
N LYS A 58 4.75 -0.57 -0.19
CA LYS A 58 4.50 -1.99 -0.41
C LYS A 58 5.72 -2.81 -0.01
N VAL A 59 5.53 -4.06 0.43
CA VAL A 59 6.66 -4.95 0.77
C VAL A 59 7.22 -5.58 -0.49
N GLN A 60 6.35 -6.20 -1.29
CA GLN A 60 6.69 -6.82 -2.56
C GLN A 60 6.40 -5.86 -3.71
N ARG A 61 6.92 -6.17 -4.90
CA ARG A 61 6.62 -5.46 -6.13
C ARG A 61 5.09 -5.36 -6.37
N PRO A 62 4.60 -4.28 -6.99
CA PRO A 62 3.21 -4.20 -7.46
C PRO A 62 2.94 -5.34 -8.44
N LEU A 63 1.77 -5.96 -8.34
CA LEU A 63 1.32 -6.97 -9.30
C LEU A 63 1.03 -6.31 -10.65
N ILE A 64 1.36 -7.04 -11.71
CA ILE A 64 1.03 -6.69 -13.10
C ILE A 64 0.03 -7.72 -13.64
N ALA A 65 -0.61 -7.39 -14.76
CA ALA A 65 -1.56 -8.27 -15.43
C ALA A 65 -1.00 -9.70 -15.60
N GLY A 66 -1.68 -10.68 -15.00
CA GLY A 66 -1.32 -12.09 -15.06
C GLY A 66 -0.59 -12.64 -13.82
N GLU A 67 -0.16 -11.80 -12.87
CA GLU A 67 0.37 -12.26 -11.58
C GLU A 67 -0.68 -12.26 -10.45
N GLY A 68 -1.81 -11.56 -10.64
CA GLY A 68 -2.91 -11.46 -9.68
C GLY A 68 -4.25 -11.09 -10.33
N ASP A 69 -5.26 -10.84 -9.49
CA ASP A 69 -6.61 -10.44 -9.94
C ASP A 69 -6.63 -8.98 -10.45
N VAL A 70 -5.73 -8.15 -9.92
CA VAL A 70 -5.64 -6.72 -10.19
C VAL A 70 -4.25 -6.34 -10.71
N ASP A 71 -4.20 -5.50 -11.75
CA ASP A 71 -2.97 -4.85 -12.20
C ASP A 71 -2.72 -3.60 -11.32
N GLU A 72 -2.03 -3.81 -10.20
CA GLU A 72 -1.71 -2.74 -9.25
C GLU A 72 -0.82 -1.67 -9.89
N LEU A 73 0.11 -2.06 -10.76
CA LEU A 73 1.02 -1.12 -11.41
C LEU A 73 0.26 -0.12 -12.29
N ALA A 74 -0.78 -0.56 -13.00
CA ALA A 74 -1.64 0.29 -13.80
C ALA A 74 -2.53 1.24 -12.96
N LEU A 75 -2.79 0.89 -11.70
CA LEU A 75 -3.59 1.70 -10.76
C LEU A 75 -2.75 2.78 -10.07
N ILE A 76 -1.44 2.58 -9.94
CA ILE A 76 -0.55 3.57 -9.36
C ILE A 76 -0.48 4.79 -10.28
N ARG A 77 -0.78 5.97 -9.71
CA ARG A 77 -0.74 7.22 -10.47
C ARG A 77 0.66 7.51 -11.00
N LYS A 78 0.71 8.01 -12.23
CA LYS A 78 1.97 8.51 -12.80
C LYS A 78 2.51 9.67 -11.96
N GLY A 79 3.75 9.52 -11.47
CA GLY A 79 4.41 10.49 -10.60
C GLY A 79 4.29 10.18 -9.11
N ALA A 80 3.55 9.14 -8.72
CA ALA A 80 3.56 8.64 -7.35
C ALA A 80 4.93 8.05 -6.98
N LEU A 81 5.30 8.17 -5.71
CA LEU A 81 6.50 7.56 -5.15
C LEU A 81 6.19 6.14 -4.68
N LEU A 82 6.79 5.15 -5.32
CA LEU A 82 6.69 3.74 -4.91
C LEU A 82 7.88 3.35 -4.02
N PHE A 83 7.61 3.02 -2.76
CA PHE A 83 8.57 2.41 -1.84
C PHE A 83 8.28 0.93 -1.70
N ALA A 84 9.02 0.10 -2.43
CA ALA A 84 8.85 -1.36 -2.43
C ALA A 84 10.14 -2.13 -2.75
N ILE A 85 10.18 -3.42 -2.42
CA ILE A 85 11.23 -4.32 -2.88
C ILE A 85 10.89 -4.79 -4.30
N LEU A 86 11.55 -4.22 -5.31
CA LEU A 86 11.27 -4.49 -6.72
C LEU A 86 11.96 -5.74 -7.28
N ASN A 87 13.11 -6.12 -6.72
CA ASN A 87 13.93 -7.25 -7.19
C ASN A 87 14.14 -7.28 -8.73
N PRO A 88 14.74 -6.23 -9.32
CA PRO A 88 14.72 -5.97 -10.77
C PRO A 88 15.39 -7.06 -11.62
N HIS A 89 16.33 -7.82 -11.05
CA HIS A 89 17.01 -8.90 -11.75
C HIS A 89 16.07 -10.08 -12.06
N ASN A 90 15.05 -10.29 -11.23
CA ASN A 90 14.10 -11.41 -11.35
C ASN A 90 12.71 -10.96 -11.86
N SER A 91 12.47 -9.66 -11.96
CA SER A 91 11.16 -9.06 -12.23
C SER A 91 11.29 -7.83 -13.12
N ARG A 92 11.79 -8.05 -14.35
CA ARG A 92 12.18 -6.99 -15.30
C ARG A 92 10.99 -6.19 -15.87
N ASP A 93 9.78 -6.72 -15.79
CA ASP A 93 8.56 -6.09 -16.31
C ASP A 93 7.91 -5.10 -15.31
N HIS A 94 8.45 -5.01 -14.08
CA HIS A 94 7.92 -4.18 -13.00
C HIS A 94 8.76 -2.91 -12.73
N VAL A 95 9.65 -2.54 -13.65
CA VAL A 95 10.55 -1.37 -13.55
C VAL A 95 10.34 -0.36 -14.68
#